data_AF-A0A6G1I5S6-F1
#
_entry.id   AF-A0A6G1I5S6-F1
#
_cell.length_a   1.000
_cell.length_b   1.000
_cell.length_c   1.000
_cell.angle_alpha   90.00
_cell.angle_beta   90.00
_cell.angle_gamma   90.00
#
_symmetry.space_group_name_H-M   'P 1'
#
loop_
_entity.id
_entity.type
_entity.pdbx_description
1 polymer ?
#
loop_
_entity_poly.entity_id
_entity_poly.type
_entity_poly.pdbx_seq_one_letter_code
_entity_poly.pdbx_strand_id
1 'polypeptide(L)'
;MASILFSLSSSTTPERPSSRDCELPRDMVTVDEDSDLDSPDVEPEEPNLRDLNASLRALADIFPDIQPDVFREMLERVSAQSRLEIVTEHLLKNDAKWIRGRYRRTQDAKHKKATSDPPTSGSATVHLGDTFRNEAYKSAVRSVLREEFKGLSRSAIEAVLAENNYSYTPSRTELLALAAKSWRLSFSNFFLRRKTPNPAEHPLVYWSMDARHPRAVPKLRKTRNRELNKELYDTLISPQLNRRKEAQELIDYVLAKQLQAKEAEQAEEMYDCECCYATSTVHEMSVCDDGGHNICFRCISHATNEAIYGQGWARSVNPERGTLRCIAPVMDSDGECHGCIPIDMVRLALAEKENGKQILNMLQERLASDALLKSKVKLVQCPFCPYAEADEVQVPHITKWRFKRIPELTLCISWFLFVLAFVGVLPYFLLVVSLYLVLSPYIHISSSALQQSLGRVIRKRYGLCFTCRSPSCSKLSCMRCQSVWKDPHACFTSQLNSLQGALEGAMTAAVKRTCPKCNVSFVKSTGCNKLICVCGYTMCYLCRNEIGTEGYGHFCQHFRAAGGQCTECEKCDLYRAEDEDVVVKRAKERAEKEWWENEGRGIEKSFVVKSQPLLREGIFKRCTWEAMLDSVMETFVA
;
A
#
# COMPACT_ATOMS: atom_id res chain seq x y z
N MET A 1 -3.56 8.05 37.92
CA MET A 1 -4.68 7.95 38.87
C MET A 1 -5.97 7.61 38.14
N ALA A 2 -6.12 6.34 37.73
CA ALA A 2 -7.38 5.73 37.34
C ALA A 2 -7.21 4.23 37.57
N SER A 3 -7.81 3.74 38.65
CA SER A 3 -7.66 2.40 39.19
C SER A 3 -8.45 1.38 38.38
N ILE A 4 -7.80 0.31 37.92
CA ILE A 4 -8.48 -0.96 37.60
C ILE A 4 -7.95 -1.99 38.57
N LEU A 5 -8.58 -2.03 39.75
CA LEU A 5 -8.42 -3.09 40.74
C LEU A 5 -9.42 -4.19 40.39
N PHE A 6 -8.92 -5.36 39.98
CA PHE A 6 -9.75 -6.57 39.96
C PHE A 6 -9.73 -7.18 41.36
N SER A 7 -10.90 -7.13 41.99
CA SER A 7 -11.24 -7.68 43.30
C SER A 7 -11.06 -9.20 43.35
N LEU A 8 -10.19 -9.65 44.24
CA LEU A 8 -10.15 -11.01 44.77
C LEU A 8 -11.37 -11.22 45.66
N SER A 9 -12.31 -12.09 45.26
CA SER A 9 -13.33 -12.62 46.15
C SER A 9 -13.04 -14.09 46.47
N SER A 10 -13.09 -14.37 47.75
CA SER A 10 -12.78 -15.60 48.45
C SER A 10 -13.90 -16.64 48.37
N SER A 11 -13.48 -17.90 48.23
CA SER A 11 -14.05 -19.14 48.82
C SER A 11 -15.56 -19.38 48.78
N THR A 12 -15.95 -20.39 48.00
CA THR A 12 -16.98 -21.36 48.39
C THR A 12 -16.50 -22.77 48.02
N THR A 13 -16.26 -23.59 49.04
CA THR A 13 -16.06 -25.04 48.92
C THR A 13 -17.37 -25.73 48.53
N PRO A 14 -17.33 -26.76 47.67
CA PRO A 14 -18.27 -27.85 47.77
C PRO A 14 -17.56 -29.19 48.03
N GLU A 15 -18.31 -30.04 48.70
CA GLU A 15 -17.94 -31.27 49.36
C GLU A 15 -17.39 -32.37 48.43
N ARG A 16 -16.57 -33.21 49.05
CA ARG A 16 -15.92 -34.42 48.54
C ARG A 16 -16.98 -35.53 48.34
N PRO A 17 -17.13 -36.14 47.14
CA PRO A 17 -17.71 -37.46 47.03
C PRO A 17 -16.63 -38.54 47.10
N SER A 18 -17.01 -39.67 47.69
CA SER A 18 -16.19 -40.81 48.04
C SER A 18 -15.52 -41.51 46.86
N SER A 19 -14.35 -42.07 47.16
CA SER A 19 -13.63 -43.06 46.37
C SER A 19 -14.54 -44.21 45.96
N ARG A 20 -14.74 -44.37 44.66
CA ARG A 20 -15.12 -45.65 44.05
C ARG A 20 -14.07 -46.01 43.01
N ASP A 21 -13.40 -47.11 43.28
CA ASP A 21 -12.49 -47.78 42.39
C ASP A 21 -13.18 -48.03 41.04
N CYS A 22 -12.51 -47.64 39.95
CA CYS A 22 -12.86 -48.07 38.61
C CYS A 22 -11.57 -48.56 37.96
N GLU A 23 -11.42 -49.87 37.94
CA GLU A 23 -10.38 -50.60 37.24
C GLU A 23 -10.31 -50.15 35.77
N LEU A 24 -9.13 -49.71 35.34
CA LEU A 24 -8.81 -49.42 33.95
C LEU A 24 -8.69 -50.74 33.16
N PRO A 25 -9.27 -50.85 31.96
CA PRO A 25 -8.92 -51.93 31.04
C PRO A 25 -7.42 -51.85 30.71
N ARG A 26 -6.73 -53.00 30.82
CA ARG A 26 -5.37 -53.19 30.33
C ARG A 26 -5.29 -52.77 28.86
N ASP A 27 -4.21 -52.09 28.50
CA ASP A 27 -3.79 -51.68 27.15
C ASP A 27 -3.93 -50.18 26.82
N MET A 28 -3.43 -49.28 27.67
CA MET A 28 -3.03 -47.92 27.24
C MET A 28 -1.80 -47.45 28.04
N VAL A 29 -0.70 -47.19 27.33
CA VAL A 29 0.59 -46.78 27.88
C VAL A 29 0.56 -45.28 28.20
N THR A 30 0.71 -44.93 29.48
CA THR A 30 1.08 -43.60 29.95
C THR A 30 2.60 -43.53 30.05
N VAL A 31 3.25 -42.72 29.22
CA VAL A 31 4.69 -42.42 29.33
C VAL A 31 4.84 -40.91 29.41
N ASP A 32 5.55 -40.49 30.46
CA ASP A 32 5.88 -39.10 30.78
C ASP A 32 6.63 -38.40 29.64
N GLU A 33 6.41 -37.09 29.53
CA GLU A 33 7.06 -36.18 28.60
C GLU A 33 8.51 -35.93 29.03
N ASP A 34 9.46 -36.14 28.11
CA ASP A 34 10.58 -35.22 27.76
C ASP A 34 11.72 -35.91 26.96
N SER A 35 11.64 -37.21 26.63
CA SER A 35 12.75 -37.92 25.94
C SER A 35 12.57 -38.28 24.47
N ASP A 36 11.34 -38.31 23.92
CA ASP A 36 11.08 -39.04 22.66
C ASP A 36 10.67 -38.17 21.45
N LEU A 37 10.76 -36.84 21.56
CA LEU A 37 10.45 -35.94 20.45
C LEU A 37 11.64 -35.63 19.53
N ASP A 38 12.86 -36.06 19.88
CA ASP A 38 14.09 -35.78 19.13
C ASP A 38 14.79 -37.00 18.49
N SER A 39 14.15 -38.18 18.43
CA SER A 39 14.69 -39.30 17.64
C SER A 39 14.18 -39.26 16.18
N PRO A 40 15.08 -39.15 15.17
CA PRO A 40 14.73 -39.19 13.76
C PRO A 40 14.57 -40.64 13.28
N ASP A 41 13.79 -41.44 14.01
CA ASP A 41 13.34 -42.73 13.47
C ASP A 41 12.14 -42.46 12.57
N VAL A 42 12.47 -42.11 11.32
CA VAL A 42 11.56 -42.04 10.18
C VAL A 42 10.99 -43.44 10.00
N GLU A 43 9.72 -43.65 10.32
CA GLU A 43 9.04 -44.88 9.86
C GLU A 43 9.23 -44.94 8.34
N PRO A 44 9.71 -46.07 7.80
CA PRO A 44 10.05 -46.15 6.39
C PRO A 44 8.81 -45.82 5.56
N GLU A 45 8.82 -44.65 4.91
CA GLU A 45 7.80 -44.27 3.95
C GLU A 45 7.72 -45.37 2.89
N GLU A 46 6.50 -45.84 2.60
CA GLU A 46 6.31 -46.80 1.52
C GLU A 46 6.93 -46.24 0.23
N PRO A 47 7.78 -47.00 -0.49
CA PRO A 47 8.54 -46.49 -1.62
C PRO A 47 7.65 -45.84 -2.68
N ASN A 48 6.43 -46.37 -2.87
CA ASN A 48 5.42 -45.81 -3.76
C ASN A 48 4.93 -44.39 -3.36
N LEU A 49 4.83 -44.08 -2.07
CA LEU A 49 4.38 -42.77 -1.58
C LEU A 49 5.44 -41.70 -1.79
N ARG A 50 6.72 -42.07 -1.59
CA ARG A 50 7.85 -41.18 -1.82
C ARG A 50 7.93 -40.74 -3.29
N ASP A 51 7.75 -41.69 -4.21
CA ASP A 51 7.76 -41.43 -5.66
C ASP A 51 6.57 -40.56 -6.10
N LEU A 52 5.38 -40.80 -5.53
CA LEU A 52 4.18 -39.99 -5.78
C LEU A 52 4.35 -38.55 -5.30
N ASN A 53 4.87 -38.36 -4.09
CA ASN A 53 5.11 -37.03 -3.52
C ASN A 53 6.26 -36.31 -4.24
N ALA A 54 7.28 -37.03 -4.72
CA ALA A 54 8.33 -36.45 -5.57
C ALA A 54 7.76 -35.97 -6.91
N SER A 55 6.95 -36.80 -7.58
CA SER A 55 6.29 -36.46 -8.84
C SER A 55 5.35 -35.26 -8.70
N LEU A 56 4.59 -35.20 -7.60
CA LEU A 56 3.69 -34.09 -7.32
C LEU A 56 4.43 -32.77 -7.11
N ARG A 57 5.56 -32.78 -6.38
CA ARG A 57 6.41 -31.58 -6.22
C ARG A 57 6.97 -31.11 -7.55
N ALA A 58 7.49 -32.04 -8.37
CA ALA A 58 8.01 -31.72 -9.70
C ALA A 58 6.92 -31.09 -10.61
N LEU A 59 5.69 -31.61 -10.60
CA LEU A 59 4.59 -31.03 -11.36
C LEU A 59 4.18 -29.64 -10.86
N ALA A 60 4.19 -29.42 -9.54
CA ALA A 60 3.87 -28.13 -8.94
C ALA A 60 4.92 -27.06 -9.24
N ASP A 61 6.20 -27.45 -9.37
CA ASP A 61 7.28 -26.56 -9.77
C ASP A 61 7.22 -26.22 -11.27
N ILE A 62 6.89 -27.19 -12.14
CA ILE A 62 6.75 -26.96 -13.59
C ILE A 62 5.50 -26.13 -13.91
N PHE A 63 4.39 -26.35 -13.20
CA PHE A 63 3.10 -25.70 -13.44
C PHE A 63 2.56 -25.01 -12.17
N PRO A 64 3.09 -23.82 -11.80
CA PRO A 64 2.73 -23.13 -10.55
C PRO A 64 1.29 -22.59 -10.51
N ASP A 65 0.61 -22.50 -11.65
CA ASP A 65 -0.73 -21.92 -11.80
C ASP A 65 -1.87 -22.93 -11.55
N ILE A 66 -1.59 -24.23 -11.51
CA ILE A 66 -2.60 -25.29 -11.39
C ILE A 66 -2.74 -25.74 -9.92
N GLN A 67 -3.95 -26.09 -9.49
CA GLN A 67 -4.17 -26.61 -8.14
C GLN A 67 -3.59 -28.03 -7.96
N PRO A 68 -2.93 -28.34 -6.82
CA PRO A 68 -2.32 -29.65 -6.56
C PRO A 68 -3.29 -30.84 -6.62
N ASP A 69 -4.58 -30.60 -6.37
CA ASP A 69 -5.64 -31.63 -6.40
C ASP A 69 -5.76 -32.28 -7.80
N VAL A 70 -5.56 -31.48 -8.85
CA VAL A 70 -5.59 -31.96 -10.24
C VAL A 70 -4.44 -32.95 -10.49
N PHE A 71 -3.24 -32.63 -9.98
CA PHE A 71 -2.08 -33.52 -10.11
C PHE A 71 -2.29 -34.83 -9.36
N ARG A 72 -2.92 -34.80 -8.17
CA ARG A 72 -3.23 -36.02 -7.42
C ARG A 72 -4.19 -36.93 -8.19
N GLU A 73 -5.29 -36.39 -8.70
CA GLU A 73 -6.26 -37.14 -9.51
C GLU A 73 -5.62 -37.79 -10.74
N MET A 74 -4.67 -37.10 -11.38
CA MET A 74 -3.96 -37.60 -12.56
C MET A 74 -2.92 -38.66 -12.18
N LEU A 75 -2.14 -38.45 -11.12
CA LEU A 75 -1.11 -39.39 -10.66
C LEU A 75 -1.72 -40.71 -10.15
N GLU A 76 -2.92 -40.69 -9.58
CA GLU A 76 -3.64 -41.91 -9.16
C GLU A 76 -4.16 -42.75 -10.34
N ARG A 77 -4.49 -42.13 -11.48
CA ARG A 77 -5.04 -42.82 -12.65
C ARG A 77 -3.98 -43.46 -13.54
N VAL A 78 -2.72 -43.04 -13.40
CA VAL A 78 -1.61 -43.46 -14.27
C VAL A 78 -0.81 -44.60 -13.62
N SER A 79 -0.43 -45.59 -14.44
CA SER A 79 0.37 -46.75 -14.00
C SER A 79 1.74 -46.31 -13.46
N ALA A 80 2.38 -47.15 -12.64
CA ALA A 80 3.61 -46.80 -11.92
C ALA A 80 4.81 -46.45 -12.81
N GLN A 81 4.80 -46.87 -14.08
CA GLN A 81 5.89 -46.59 -15.02
C GLN A 81 5.68 -45.21 -15.66
N SER A 82 6.66 -44.32 -15.50
CA SER A 82 6.70 -43.00 -16.15
C SER A 82 5.53 -42.05 -15.83
N ARG A 83 5.08 -42.04 -14.56
CA ARG A 83 3.94 -41.22 -14.10
C ARG A 83 4.10 -39.73 -14.39
N LEU A 84 5.29 -39.19 -14.14
CA LEU A 84 5.58 -37.77 -14.31
C LEU A 84 5.48 -37.37 -15.78
N GLU A 85 6.14 -38.11 -16.66
CA GLU A 85 6.21 -37.82 -18.09
C GLU A 85 4.83 -37.89 -18.73
N ILE A 86 4.05 -38.93 -18.42
CA ILE A 86 2.70 -39.13 -18.95
C ILE A 86 1.76 -37.99 -18.49
N VAL A 87 1.82 -37.60 -17.23
CA VAL A 87 1.00 -36.50 -16.70
C VAL A 87 1.41 -35.17 -17.32
N THR A 88 2.71 -34.90 -17.48
CA THR A 88 3.18 -33.68 -18.15
C THR A 88 2.72 -33.62 -19.61
N GLU A 89 2.79 -34.73 -20.36
CA GLU A 89 2.34 -34.81 -21.75
C GLU A 89 0.82 -34.60 -21.86
N HIS A 90 0.04 -35.18 -20.95
CA HIS A 90 -1.40 -34.97 -20.90
C HIS A 90 -1.79 -33.52 -20.57
N LEU A 91 -1.05 -32.85 -19.69
CA LEU A 91 -1.26 -31.44 -19.37
C LEU A 91 -0.89 -30.54 -20.55
N LEU A 92 0.20 -30.82 -21.27
CA LEU A 92 0.61 -30.05 -22.44
C LEU A 92 -0.34 -30.24 -23.64
N LYS A 93 -0.93 -31.44 -23.81
CA LYS A 93 -1.80 -31.75 -24.95
C LYS A 93 -3.29 -31.44 -24.70
N ASN A 94 -3.78 -31.53 -23.46
CA ASN A 94 -5.22 -31.48 -23.13
C ASN A 94 -5.51 -30.70 -21.83
N ASP A 95 -4.84 -29.57 -21.61
CA ASP A 95 -4.98 -28.69 -20.44
C ASP A 95 -6.44 -28.39 -20.05
N ALA A 96 -7.28 -28.00 -21.02
CA ALA A 96 -8.65 -27.55 -20.75
C ALA A 96 -9.57 -28.66 -20.20
N LYS A 97 -9.35 -29.93 -20.59
CA LYS A 97 -10.22 -31.06 -20.19
C LYS A 97 -10.05 -31.45 -18.73
N TRP A 98 -8.83 -31.34 -18.22
CA TRP A 98 -8.44 -31.80 -16.89
C TRP A 98 -8.45 -30.69 -15.84
N ILE A 99 -8.10 -29.47 -16.25
CA ILE A 99 -8.05 -28.33 -15.33
C ILE A 99 -9.46 -27.86 -14.97
N ARG A 100 -10.45 -27.88 -15.89
CA ARG A 100 -11.87 -27.50 -15.63
C ARG A 100 -12.04 -26.23 -14.77
N GLY A 101 -11.16 -25.24 -14.93
CA GLY A 101 -11.18 -24.00 -14.16
C GLY A 101 -10.51 -24.02 -12.78
N ARG A 102 -9.88 -25.14 -12.37
CA ARG A 102 -9.13 -25.32 -11.11
C ARG A 102 -7.72 -24.71 -11.17
N TYR A 103 -7.68 -23.42 -11.46
CA TYR A 103 -6.45 -22.62 -11.39
C TYR A 103 -6.28 -22.04 -9.99
N ARG A 104 -5.02 -21.91 -9.54
CA ARG A 104 -4.67 -21.25 -8.29
C ARG A 104 -5.03 -19.76 -8.39
N ARG A 105 -5.91 -19.26 -7.52
CA ARG A 105 -6.29 -17.83 -7.50
C ARG A 105 -5.08 -16.97 -7.13
N THR A 106 -4.74 -16.00 -7.97
CA THR A 106 -3.61 -15.07 -7.79
C THR A 106 -3.72 -14.15 -6.57
N GLN A 107 -4.84 -14.16 -5.85
CA GLN A 107 -5.07 -13.39 -4.63
C GLN A 107 -4.38 -14.00 -3.39
N ASP A 108 -4.22 -15.31 -3.33
CA ASP A 108 -3.60 -16.00 -2.17
C ASP A 108 -2.06 -15.86 -2.14
N ALA A 109 -1.45 -15.56 -3.29
CA ALA A 109 -0.01 -15.24 -3.38
C ALA A 109 0.34 -13.88 -2.76
N LYS A 110 -0.62 -12.96 -2.63
CA LYS A 110 -0.40 -11.65 -1.99
C LYS A 110 -0.58 -11.67 -0.48
N HIS A 111 -1.46 -12.53 0.06
CA HIS A 111 -1.74 -12.55 1.50
C HIS A 111 -0.77 -13.42 2.33
N LYS A 112 -0.15 -14.46 1.74
CA LYS A 112 0.79 -15.35 2.44
C LYS A 112 2.26 -14.89 2.46
N LYS A 113 2.60 -13.79 1.76
CA LYS A 113 3.98 -13.26 1.69
C LYS A 113 4.38 -12.40 2.89
N ALA A 114 3.50 -12.23 3.90
CA ALA A 114 3.70 -11.31 5.01
C ALA A 114 4.12 -11.97 6.35
N THR A 115 4.23 -13.29 6.45
CA THR A 115 4.53 -13.96 7.75
C THR A 115 5.57 -15.10 7.67
N SER A 116 6.50 -15.07 6.72
CA SER A 116 7.68 -15.96 6.78
C SER A 116 8.92 -15.28 6.20
N ASP A 117 10.06 -15.57 6.82
CA ASP A 117 11.43 -15.14 6.52
C ASP A 117 11.81 -15.28 5.03
N PRO A 118 12.87 -14.57 4.56
CA PRO A 118 13.15 -14.41 3.12
C PRO A 118 13.41 -15.75 2.40
N PRO A 119 12.87 -15.93 1.18
CA PRO A 119 12.95 -17.21 0.48
C PRO A 119 14.32 -17.41 -0.17
N THR A 120 14.97 -18.51 0.18
CA THR A 120 16.03 -19.11 -0.64
C THR A 120 15.37 -19.79 -1.84
N SER A 121 15.64 -19.28 -3.04
CA SER A 121 15.43 -19.88 -4.37
C SER A 121 14.19 -20.78 -4.61
N GLY A 122 13.17 -20.21 -5.27
CA GLY A 122 12.60 -20.80 -6.49
C GLY A 122 11.78 -22.10 -6.47
N SER A 123 11.33 -22.63 -5.32
CA SER A 123 10.42 -23.79 -5.29
C SER A 123 9.00 -23.39 -4.89
N ALA A 124 8.00 -23.81 -5.67
CA ALA A 124 6.59 -23.67 -5.32
C ALA A 124 6.29 -24.70 -4.22
N THR A 125 6.45 -24.30 -2.95
CA THR A 125 6.34 -25.23 -1.82
C THR A 125 4.93 -25.82 -1.75
N VAL A 126 4.80 -27.10 -2.09
CA VAL A 126 3.57 -27.88 -1.85
C VAL A 126 3.39 -27.99 -0.34
N HIS A 127 2.25 -27.54 0.18
CA HIS A 127 1.95 -27.66 1.60
C HIS A 127 1.82 -29.13 1.98
N LEU A 128 2.24 -29.51 3.20
CA LEU A 128 2.12 -30.89 3.67
C LEU A 128 0.66 -31.40 3.58
N GLY A 129 -0.32 -30.51 3.80
CA GLY A 129 -1.76 -30.73 3.53
C GLY A 129 -2.09 -31.34 2.17
N ASP A 130 -1.33 -31.00 1.14
CA ASP A 130 -1.62 -31.29 -0.26
C ASP A 130 -0.83 -32.50 -0.80
N THR A 131 0.04 -33.11 0.02
CA THR A 131 0.79 -34.32 -0.36
C THR A 131 -0.07 -35.57 -0.19
N PHE A 132 0.33 -36.67 -0.85
CA PHE A 132 -0.22 -37.98 -0.58
C PHE A 132 0.14 -38.40 0.85
N ARG A 133 -0.87 -38.80 1.63
CA ARG A 133 -0.74 -39.21 3.03
C ARG A 133 -0.71 -40.72 3.18
N ASN A 134 0.03 -41.19 4.18
CA ASN A 134 0.14 -42.61 4.54
C ASN A 134 -1.23 -43.18 4.98
N GLU A 135 -1.50 -44.45 4.72
CA GLU A 135 -2.76 -45.10 5.10
C GLU A 135 -2.91 -45.22 6.63
N ALA A 136 -1.78 -45.36 7.34
CA ALA A 136 -1.74 -45.27 8.80
C ALA A 136 -2.22 -43.89 9.33
N TYR A 137 -1.95 -42.82 8.58
CA TYR A 137 -2.44 -41.47 8.91
C TYR A 137 -3.94 -41.34 8.64
N LYS A 138 -4.39 -41.75 7.44
CA LYS A 138 -5.82 -41.70 7.07
C LYS A 138 -6.69 -42.50 8.05
N SER A 139 -6.25 -43.68 8.46
CA SER A 139 -6.96 -44.51 9.44
C SER A 139 -7.02 -43.87 10.83
N ALA A 140 -5.93 -43.25 11.30
CA ALA A 140 -5.90 -42.52 12.56
C ALA A 140 -6.87 -41.33 12.55
N VAL A 141 -6.86 -40.51 11.49
CA VAL A 141 -7.78 -39.36 11.32
C VAL A 141 -9.23 -39.80 11.30
N ARG A 142 -9.56 -40.86 10.53
CA ARG A 142 -10.91 -41.45 10.51
C ARG A 142 -11.36 -41.86 11.92
N SER A 143 -10.48 -42.50 12.69
CA SER A 143 -10.80 -42.93 14.05
C SER A 143 -11.10 -41.74 14.97
N VAL A 144 -10.24 -40.72 14.96
CA VAL A 144 -10.39 -39.51 15.81
C VAL A 144 -11.68 -38.75 15.47
N LEU A 145 -11.94 -38.48 14.20
CA LEU A 145 -13.13 -37.72 13.79
C LEU A 145 -14.43 -38.49 14.01
N ARG A 146 -14.43 -39.82 13.85
CA ARG A 146 -15.59 -40.65 14.20
C ARG A 146 -15.87 -40.65 15.70
N GLU A 147 -14.83 -40.54 16.52
CA GLU A 147 -14.96 -40.44 17.97
C GLU A 147 -15.45 -39.04 18.41
N GLU A 148 -14.97 -37.98 17.77
CA GLU A 148 -15.40 -36.59 18.03
C GLU A 148 -16.84 -36.35 17.56
N PHE A 149 -17.20 -36.82 16.37
CA PHE A 149 -18.50 -36.61 15.74
C PHE A 149 -19.39 -37.85 15.76
N LYS A 150 -19.59 -38.47 16.93
CA LYS A 150 -20.52 -39.61 17.13
C LYS A 150 -21.97 -39.32 16.71
N GLY A 151 -22.33 -38.06 16.49
CA GLY A 151 -23.64 -37.62 15.98
C GLY A 151 -23.78 -37.64 14.46
N LEU A 152 -22.69 -37.56 13.69
CA LEU A 152 -22.73 -37.53 12.22
C LEU A 152 -22.67 -38.95 11.63
N SER A 153 -23.22 -39.13 10.43
CA SER A 153 -23.13 -40.41 9.74
C SER A 153 -21.69 -40.68 9.30
N ARG A 154 -21.28 -41.96 9.35
CA ARG A 154 -19.93 -42.37 8.92
C ARG A 154 -19.64 -42.02 7.46
N SER A 155 -20.67 -42.04 6.61
CA SER A 155 -20.56 -41.65 5.20
C SER A 155 -20.33 -40.16 5.01
N ALA A 156 -20.97 -39.30 5.82
CA ALA A 156 -20.73 -37.86 5.77
C ALA A 156 -19.30 -37.50 6.18
N ILE A 157 -18.78 -38.16 7.24
CA ILE A 157 -17.39 -37.96 7.68
C ILE A 157 -16.40 -38.41 6.59
N GLU A 158 -16.65 -39.54 5.94
CA GLU A 158 -15.77 -40.05 4.88
C GLU A 158 -15.80 -39.15 3.62
N ALA A 159 -16.96 -38.59 3.27
CA ALA A 159 -17.08 -37.65 2.15
C ALA A 159 -16.26 -36.38 2.39
N VAL A 160 -16.39 -35.76 3.57
CA VAL A 160 -15.63 -34.56 3.95
C VAL A 160 -14.12 -34.83 4.01
N LEU A 161 -13.72 -36.01 4.48
CA LEU A 161 -12.32 -36.40 4.46
C LEU A 161 -11.77 -36.57 3.05
N ALA A 162 -12.54 -37.17 2.14
CA ALA A 162 -12.13 -37.32 0.76
C ALA A 162 -12.01 -35.96 0.03
N GLU A 163 -12.90 -35.02 0.32
CA GLU A 163 -12.85 -33.65 -0.24
C GLU A 163 -11.61 -32.88 0.23
N ASN A 164 -11.17 -33.09 1.47
CA ASN A 164 -10.05 -32.36 2.08
C ASN A 164 -8.72 -33.14 2.12
N ASN A 165 -8.53 -34.13 1.24
CA ASN A 165 -7.31 -34.95 1.18
C ASN A 165 -6.92 -35.58 2.54
N TYR A 166 -7.91 -35.98 3.34
CA TYR A 166 -7.77 -36.58 4.67
C TYR A 166 -7.03 -35.71 5.71
N SER A 167 -6.85 -34.40 5.47
CA SER A 167 -6.23 -33.50 6.46
C SER A 167 -7.19 -33.24 7.62
N TYR A 168 -6.70 -33.36 8.86
CA TYR A 168 -7.56 -33.29 10.05
C TYR A 168 -8.16 -31.89 10.24
N THR A 169 -7.32 -30.86 10.14
CA THR A 169 -7.69 -29.47 10.43
C THR A 169 -8.84 -28.93 9.56
N PRO A 170 -8.74 -28.93 8.21
CA PRO A 170 -9.82 -28.45 7.34
C PRO A 170 -11.08 -29.32 7.49
N SER A 171 -10.94 -30.65 7.52
CA SER A 171 -12.09 -31.55 7.69
C SER A 171 -12.84 -31.30 8.99
N ARG A 172 -12.14 -31.02 10.10
CA ARG A 172 -12.79 -30.69 11.38
C ARG A 172 -13.64 -29.42 11.27
N THR A 173 -13.13 -28.37 10.60
CA THR A 173 -13.87 -27.11 10.45
C THR A 173 -15.16 -27.28 9.64
N GLU A 174 -15.12 -28.08 8.57
CA GLU A 174 -16.31 -28.38 7.76
C GLU A 174 -17.30 -29.28 8.50
N LEU A 175 -16.81 -30.27 9.24
CA LEU A 175 -17.65 -31.13 10.08
C LEU A 175 -18.33 -30.35 11.21
N LEU A 176 -17.65 -29.38 11.82
CA LEU A 176 -18.29 -28.46 12.78
C LEU A 176 -19.38 -27.61 12.11
N ALA A 177 -19.14 -27.11 10.90
CA ALA A 177 -20.14 -26.35 10.15
C ALA A 177 -21.36 -27.20 9.75
N LEU A 178 -21.14 -28.46 9.36
CA LEU A 178 -22.22 -29.42 9.07
C LEU A 178 -22.98 -29.81 10.33
N ALA A 179 -22.29 -30.03 11.46
CA ALA A 179 -22.90 -30.31 12.74
C ALA A 179 -23.77 -29.14 13.22
N ALA A 180 -23.33 -27.89 13.01
CA ALA A 180 -24.08 -26.69 13.36
C ALA A 180 -25.34 -26.46 12.51
N LYS A 181 -25.31 -26.83 11.21
CA LYS A 181 -26.46 -26.68 10.29
C LYS A 181 -27.49 -27.81 10.39
N SER A 182 -27.12 -28.94 10.98
CA SER A 182 -27.96 -30.13 11.01
C SER A 182 -28.98 -30.10 12.16
N TRP A 183 -30.11 -29.39 11.96
CA TRP A 183 -31.26 -29.35 12.90
C TRP A 183 -31.80 -30.74 13.31
N ARG A 184 -31.59 -31.79 12.50
CA ARG A 184 -31.96 -33.19 12.80
C ARG A 184 -31.17 -33.85 13.94
N LEU A 185 -30.10 -33.21 14.43
CA LEU A 185 -29.34 -33.66 15.61
C LEU A 185 -29.92 -33.15 16.94
N SER A 186 -30.83 -32.17 16.91
CA SER A 186 -31.43 -31.62 18.13
C SER A 186 -32.44 -32.58 18.78
N PHE A 187 -33.06 -33.49 18.02
CA PHE A 187 -34.08 -34.41 18.54
C PHE A 187 -33.52 -35.78 18.97
N SER A 188 -32.46 -36.30 18.34
CA SER A 188 -31.80 -37.56 18.75
C SER A 188 -30.88 -37.39 19.97
N ASN A 189 -30.30 -36.20 20.15
CA ASN A 189 -29.45 -35.89 21.31
C ASN A 189 -30.25 -35.74 22.62
N PHE A 190 -31.55 -35.45 22.54
CA PHE A 190 -32.46 -35.40 23.70
C PHE A 190 -32.68 -36.79 24.32
N PHE A 191 -32.79 -37.84 23.51
CA PHE A 191 -33.03 -39.22 23.99
C PHE A 191 -31.75 -39.99 24.35
N LEU A 192 -30.57 -39.58 23.86
CA LEU A 192 -29.30 -40.31 24.05
C LEU A 192 -28.27 -39.59 24.93
N ARG A 193 -28.59 -38.45 25.57
CA ARG A 193 -27.67 -37.64 26.42
C ARG A 193 -26.28 -37.47 25.77
N ARG A 194 -26.23 -37.25 24.45
CA ARG A 194 -24.96 -37.05 23.72
C ARG A 194 -24.63 -35.56 23.71
N LYS A 195 -23.43 -35.20 24.19
CA LYS A 195 -22.94 -33.81 24.15
C LYS A 195 -22.76 -33.37 22.70
N THR A 196 -23.26 -32.20 22.36
CA THR A 196 -23.01 -31.54 21.07
C THR A 196 -21.52 -31.17 20.98
N PRO A 197 -20.82 -31.46 19.87
CA PRO A 197 -19.41 -31.11 19.72
C PRO A 197 -19.25 -29.59 19.79
N ASN A 198 -18.48 -29.12 20.77
CA ASN A 198 -18.22 -27.71 21.01
C ASN A 198 -16.91 -27.32 20.30
N PRO A 199 -16.87 -26.24 19.50
CA PRO A 199 -15.61 -25.77 18.89
C PRO A 199 -14.49 -25.52 19.92
N ALA A 200 -14.82 -25.19 21.17
CA ALA A 200 -13.87 -24.89 22.24
C ALA A 200 -13.37 -26.12 23.04
N GLU A 201 -14.05 -27.27 22.97
CA GLU A 201 -13.68 -28.47 23.73
C GLU A 201 -13.32 -29.62 22.79
N HIS A 202 -12.04 -30.00 22.78
CA HIS A 202 -11.58 -31.14 22.00
C HIS A 202 -11.40 -32.37 22.89
N PRO A 203 -11.96 -33.54 22.54
CA PRO A 203 -11.89 -34.75 23.37
C PRO A 203 -10.47 -35.32 23.61
N LEU A 204 -9.47 -34.90 22.83
CA LEU A 204 -8.07 -35.35 22.94
C LEU A 204 -7.21 -34.40 23.77
N VAL A 205 -7.73 -33.22 24.13
CA VAL A 205 -6.99 -32.27 24.99
C VAL A 205 -7.45 -32.48 26.43
N TYR A 206 -6.50 -32.73 27.31
CA TYR A 206 -6.75 -32.82 28.74
C TYR A 206 -5.85 -31.85 29.49
N TRP A 207 -6.28 -31.47 30.69
CA TRP A 207 -5.59 -30.51 31.52
C TRP A 207 -4.84 -31.26 32.62
N SER A 208 -3.52 -31.12 32.63
CA SER A 208 -2.66 -31.72 33.66
C SER A 208 -2.09 -30.62 34.55
N MET A 209 -2.00 -30.89 35.85
CA MET A 209 -1.24 -30.06 36.78
C MET A 209 0.18 -30.60 36.82
N ASP A 210 1.18 -29.80 36.43
CA ASP A 210 2.57 -30.19 36.58
C ASP A 210 3.08 -29.73 37.95
N ALA A 211 3.89 -30.56 38.62
CA ALA A 211 4.45 -30.23 39.94
C ALA A 211 5.30 -28.94 39.97
N ARG A 212 5.78 -28.48 38.80
CA ARG A 212 6.59 -27.27 38.63
C ARG A 212 5.78 -25.99 38.40
N HIS A 213 4.51 -26.09 37.99
CA HIS A 213 3.69 -24.92 37.67
C HIS A 213 2.34 -24.98 38.40
N PRO A 214 1.92 -23.92 39.12
CA PRO A 214 0.68 -23.91 39.88
C PRO A 214 -0.60 -23.85 39.01
N ARG A 215 -0.48 -23.95 37.68
CA ARG A 215 -1.59 -23.82 36.71
C ARG A 215 -1.63 -25.02 35.77
N ALA A 216 -2.84 -25.43 35.41
CA ALA A 216 -3.06 -26.56 34.51
C ALA A 216 -2.57 -26.26 33.08
N VAL A 217 -1.75 -27.17 32.53
CA VAL A 217 -1.21 -27.13 31.18
C VAL A 217 -2.02 -28.06 30.28
N PRO A 218 -2.42 -27.63 29.07
CA PRO A 218 -3.12 -28.50 28.13
C PRO A 218 -2.13 -29.49 27.53
N LYS A 219 -2.42 -30.79 27.64
CA LYS A 219 -1.65 -31.89 27.04
C LYS A 219 -2.51 -32.67 26.05
N LEU A 220 -1.87 -33.23 25.03
CA LEU A 220 -2.53 -34.03 24.00
C LEU A 220 -2.53 -35.51 24.39
N ARG A 221 -3.68 -36.18 24.24
CA ARG A 221 -3.72 -37.65 24.21
C ARG A 221 -3.13 -38.13 22.89
N LYS A 222 -2.00 -38.84 22.96
CA LYS A 222 -1.30 -39.37 21.78
C LYS A 222 -2.22 -40.34 21.02
N THR A 223 -2.39 -40.10 19.73
CA THR A 223 -2.95 -41.04 18.76
C THR A 223 -1.88 -42.05 18.33
N ARG A 224 -2.31 -43.09 17.59
CA ARG A 224 -1.42 -44.13 17.06
C ARG A 224 -0.43 -43.64 16.00
N ASN A 225 -0.57 -42.42 15.47
CA ASN A 225 0.30 -41.88 14.43
C ASN A 225 1.02 -40.60 14.91
N ARG A 226 2.35 -40.56 14.72
CA ARG A 226 3.21 -39.41 15.09
C ARG A 226 2.90 -38.16 14.26
N GLU A 227 2.64 -38.30 12.97
CA GLU A 227 2.34 -37.18 12.06
C GLU A 227 1.06 -36.45 12.48
N LEU A 228 0.00 -37.21 12.80
CA LEU A 228 -1.25 -36.66 13.30
C LEU A 228 -1.08 -36.02 14.69
N ASN A 229 -0.28 -36.63 15.57
CA ASN A 229 0.01 -36.04 16.89
C ASN A 229 0.68 -34.69 16.77
N LYS A 230 1.62 -34.54 15.82
CA LYS A 230 2.27 -33.27 15.54
C LYS A 230 1.29 -32.23 15.00
N GLU A 231 0.46 -32.59 14.00
CA GLU A 231 -0.58 -31.68 13.47
C GLU A 231 -1.55 -31.22 14.57
N LEU A 232 -2.02 -32.14 15.42
CA LEU A 232 -2.92 -31.83 16.53
C LEU A 232 -2.26 -30.94 17.60
N TYR A 233 -0.99 -31.19 17.91
CA TYR A 233 -0.23 -30.36 18.85
C TYR A 233 -0.05 -28.94 18.31
N ASP A 234 0.40 -28.81 17.06
CA ASP A 234 0.66 -27.54 16.40
C ASP A 234 -0.61 -26.71 16.25
N THR A 235 -1.76 -27.34 16.01
CA THR A 235 -3.04 -26.64 15.78
C THR A 235 -3.82 -26.32 17.05
N LEU A 236 -3.79 -27.19 18.07
CA LEU A 236 -4.63 -27.04 19.27
C LEU A 236 -3.87 -26.52 20.48
N ILE A 237 -2.62 -26.98 20.68
CA ILE A 237 -1.84 -26.72 21.89
C ILE A 237 -0.88 -25.55 21.68
N SER A 238 -0.09 -25.56 20.61
CA SER A 238 0.91 -24.51 20.35
C SER A 238 0.35 -23.09 20.39
N PRO A 239 -0.83 -22.77 19.81
CA PRO A 239 -1.34 -21.40 19.80
C PRO A 239 -1.86 -20.97 21.18
N GLN A 240 -2.22 -21.92 22.05
CA GLN A 240 -2.64 -21.64 23.42
C GLN A 240 -1.42 -21.44 24.31
N LEU A 241 -0.37 -22.27 24.15
CA LEU A 241 0.89 -22.11 24.86
C LEU A 241 1.58 -20.82 24.48
N ASN A 242 1.66 -20.47 23.19
CA ASN A 242 2.24 -19.22 22.71
C ASN A 242 1.51 -18.01 23.28
N ARG A 243 0.15 -18.00 23.23
CA ARG A 243 -0.65 -16.92 23.85
C ARG A 243 -0.41 -16.78 25.35
N ARG A 244 -0.24 -17.90 26.06
CA ARG A 244 0.08 -17.88 27.50
C ARG A 244 1.49 -17.36 27.74
N LYS A 245 2.46 -17.79 26.92
CA LYS A 245 3.85 -17.35 27.00
C LYS A 245 3.95 -15.84 26.75
N GLU A 246 3.33 -15.33 25.69
CA GLU A 246 3.26 -13.89 25.39
C GLU A 246 2.60 -13.09 26.53
N ALA A 247 1.50 -13.60 27.10
CA ALA A 247 0.85 -12.97 28.24
C ALA A 247 1.74 -12.98 29.49
N GLN A 248 2.50 -14.05 29.71
CA GLN A 248 3.43 -14.15 30.82
C GLN A 248 4.62 -13.20 30.63
N GLU A 249 5.22 -13.15 29.43
CA GLU A 249 6.31 -12.23 29.09
C GLU A 249 5.90 -10.76 29.32
N LEU A 250 4.65 -10.39 29.01
CA LEU A 250 4.13 -9.05 29.31
C LEU A 250 4.05 -8.77 30.81
N ILE A 251 3.56 -9.73 31.60
CA ILE A 251 3.47 -9.60 33.06
C ILE A 251 4.88 -9.50 33.66
N ASP A 252 5.79 -10.38 33.22
CA ASP A 252 7.18 -10.43 33.67
C ASP A 252 7.91 -9.13 33.32
N TYR A 253 7.70 -8.58 32.12
CA TYR A 253 8.25 -7.29 31.71
C TYR A 253 7.75 -6.13 32.59
N VAL A 254 6.45 -6.05 32.87
CA VAL A 254 5.88 -5.02 33.75
C VAL A 254 6.41 -5.15 35.17
N LEU A 255 6.51 -6.38 35.69
CA LEU A 255 7.07 -6.66 37.01
C LEU A 255 8.55 -6.28 37.08
N ALA A 256 9.35 -6.65 36.08
CA ALA A 256 10.77 -6.32 36.01
C ALA A 256 10.97 -4.80 36.06
N LYS A 257 10.18 -4.03 35.30
CA LYS A 257 10.21 -2.57 35.30
C LYS A 257 9.85 -1.96 36.67
N GLN A 258 8.88 -2.55 37.37
CA GLN A 258 8.51 -2.12 38.73
C GLN A 258 9.59 -2.44 39.77
N LEU A 259 10.21 -3.62 39.69
CA LEU A 259 11.32 -4.01 40.57
C LEU A 259 12.50 -3.10 40.35
N GLN A 260 12.87 -2.89 39.09
CA GLN A 260 13.95 -2.00 38.71
C GLN A 260 13.74 -0.56 39.23
N ALA A 261 12.52 -0.02 39.13
CA ALA A 261 12.21 1.31 39.67
C ALA A 261 12.37 1.37 41.20
N LYS A 262 11.95 0.31 41.92
CA LYS A 262 12.10 0.22 43.38
C LYS A 262 13.55 0.07 43.81
N GLU A 263 14.33 -0.74 43.10
CA GLU A 263 15.77 -0.92 43.37
C GLU A 263 16.54 0.38 43.13
N ALA A 264 16.24 1.09 42.05
CA ALA A 264 16.82 2.42 41.78
C ALA A 264 16.43 3.45 42.84
N GLU A 265 15.19 3.45 43.32
CA GLU A 265 14.74 4.34 44.41
C GLU A 265 15.47 4.03 45.72
N GLN A 266 15.67 2.75 46.06
CA GLN A 266 16.40 2.34 47.26
C GLN A 266 17.91 2.64 47.18
N ALA A 267 18.49 2.59 45.98
CA ALA A 267 19.89 2.93 45.74
C ALA A 267 20.12 4.44 45.57
N GLU A 268 19.07 5.27 45.60
CA GLU A 268 19.12 6.71 45.30
C GLU A 268 19.67 7.01 43.88
N GLU A 269 19.50 6.08 42.93
CA GLU A 269 19.94 6.17 41.53
C GLU A 269 18.81 6.63 40.58
N MET A 270 18.05 7.64 41.02
CA MET A 270 17.00 8.27 40.21
C MET A 270 17.53 9.59 39.62
N TYR A 271 17.27 9.82 38.34
CA TYR A 271 17.83 10.96 37.61
C TYR A 271 16.71 11.82 37.03
N ASP A 272 16.95 13.13 36.99
CA ASP A 272 16.00 14.09 36.47
C ASP A 272 16.20 14.32 34.97
N CYS A 273 15.09 14.29 34.22
CA CYS A 273 15.09 14.72 32.84
C CYS A 273 15.21 16.24 32.77
N GLU A 274 16.23 16.76 32.10
CA GLU A 274 16.46 18.21 31.98
C GLU A 274 15.43 18.91 31.08
N CYS A 275 14.65 18.16 30.30
CA CYS A 275 13.58 18.70 29.46
C CYS A 275 12.25 18.87 30.21
N CYS A 276 11.83 17.87 30.99
CA CYS A 276 10.50 17.86 31.64
C CYS A 276 10.55 17.81 33.18
N TYR A 277 11.75 17.73 33.76
CA TYR A 277 12.01 17.62 35.19
C TYR A 277 11.29 16.45 35.87
N ALA A 278 10.95 15.41 35.09
CA ALA A 278 10.45 14.16 35.64
C ALA A 278 11.63 13.27 36.03
N THR A 279 11.59 12.77 37.26
CA THR A 279 12.50 11.73 37.77
C THR A 279 12.25 10.42 37.02
N SER A 280 13.30 9.75 36.57
CA SER A 280 13.24 8.44 35.91
C SER A 280 14.49 7.62 36.22
N THR A 281 14.47 6.33 35.91
CA THR A 281 15.66 5.48 36.06
C THR A 281 16.61 5.67 34.89
N VAL A 282 17.89 5.33 35.06
CA VAL A 282 18.92 5.41 33.99
C VAL A 282 18.51 4.70 32.70
N HIS A 283 17.79 3.58 32.80
CA HIS A 283 17.39 2.78 31.65
C HIS A 283 16.31 3.43 30.78
N GLU A 284 15.57 4.40 31.33
CA GLU A 284 14.56 5.17 30.60
C GLU A 284 15.09 6.54 30.16
N MET A 285 16.42 6.71 30.20
CA MET A 285 17.09 7.98 29.93
C MET A 285 18.16 7.82 28.87
N SER A 286 18.41 8.92 28.18
CA SER A 286 19.46 9.08 27.18
C SER A 286 20.28 10.30 27.50
N VAL A 287 21.53 10.30 27.07
CA VAL A 287 22.45 11.43 27.24
C VAL A 287 22.76 12.00 25.85
N CYS A 288 22.87 13.32 25.74
CA CYS A 288 23.29 13.95 24.49
C CYS A 288 24.82 13.92 24.32
N ASP A 289 25.28 13.89 23.06
CA ASP A 289 26.70 13.68 22.73
C ASP A 289 27.64 14.78 23.25
N ASP A 290 27.21 16.05 23.19
CA ASP A 290 28.10 17.19 23.44
C ASP A 290 27.93 17.79 24.84
N GLY A 291 26.68 17.95 25.31
CA GLY A 291 26.36 18.63 26.57
C GLY A 291 26.16 17.71 27.76
N GLY A 292 26.19 16.39 27.59
CA GLY A 292 25.93 15.46 28.68
C GLY A 292 24.51 15.54 29.28
N HIS A 293 23.58 16.24 28.62
CA HIS A 293 22.22 16.46 29.11
C HIS A 293 21.40 15.18 29.17
N ASN A 294 20.72 15.00 30.29
CA ASN A 294 19.88 13.84 30.59
C ASN A 294 18.45 14.03 30.08
N ILE A 295 18.02 13.18 29.16
CA ILE A 295 16.70 13.27 28.50
C ILE A 295 15.97 11.94 28.58
N CYS A 296 14.77 11.93 29.16
CA CYS A 296 13.96 10.71 29.27
C CYS A 296 13.34 10.27 27.93
N PHE A 297 13.11 8.97 27.78
CA PHE A 297 12.53 8.34 26.58
C PHE A 297 11.16 8.90 26.20
N ARG A 298 10.41 9.42 27.19
CA ARG A 298 9.13 10.10 26.94
C ARG A 298 9.33 11.38 26.14
N CYS A 299 10.28 12.22 26.52
CA CYS A 299 10.58 13.46 25.79
C CYS A 299 11.11 13.17 24.38
N ILE A 300 11.95 12.15 24.22
CA ILE A 300 12.43 11.70 22.90
C ILE A 300 11.26 11.26 22.00
N SER A 301 10.35 10.46 22.55
CA SER A 301 9.16 9.99 21.82
C SER A 301 8.25 11.15 21.42
N HIS A 302 8.02 12.11 22.32
CA HIS A 302 7.22 13.29 22.03
C HIS A 302 7.87 14.20 20.98
N ALA A 303 9.16 14.47 21.10
CA ALA A 303 9.91 15.26 20.14
C ALA A 303 9.94 14.60 18.75
N THR A 304 10.07 13.28 18.68
CA THR A 304 9.98 12.54 17.41
C THR A 304 8.59 12.69 16.77
N ASN A 305 7.54 12.51 17.56
CA ASN A 305 6.16 12.66 17.08
C ASN A 305 5.87 14.08 16.60
N GLU A 306 6.32 15.10 17.35
CA GLU A 306 6.20 16.50 16.95
C GLU A 306 6.99 16.82 15.69
N ALA A 307 8.16 16.22 15.50
CA ALA A 307 8.95 16.38 14.28
C ALA A 307 8.25 15.80 13.05
N ILE A 308 7.62 14.63 13.17
CA ILE A 308 6.96 13.94 12.04
C ILE A 308 5.60 14.58 11.73
N TYR A 309 4.74 14.72 12.73
CA TYR A 309 3.35 15.11 12.54
C TYR A 309 3.09 16.60 12.77
N GLY A 310 3.97 17.29 13.49
CA GLY A 310 3.88 18.71 13.79
C GLY A 310 4.81 19.56 12.92
N GLN A 311 5.14 20.74 13.44
CA GLN A 311 6.03 21.70 12.81
C GLN A 311 7.46 21.64 13.37
N GLY A 312 7.76 20.65 14.23
CA GLY A 312 9.02 20.54 14.96
C GLY A 312 10.23 20.05 14.15
N TRP A 313 10.07 19.69 12.87
CA TRP A 313 11.13 19.03 12.08
C TRP A 313 12.46 19.81 12.06
N ALA A 314 12.43 21.09 11.70
CA ALA A 314 13.63 21.90 11.57
C ALA A 314 14.36 22.14 12.91
N ARG A 315 13.61 22.15 14.02
CA ARG A 315 14.13 22.39 15.36
C ARG A 315 14.65 21.11 16.01
N SER A 316 13.93 20.01 15.87
CA SER A 316 14.20 18.79 16.65
C SER A 316 15.08 17.78 15.92
N VAL A 317 15.24 17.88 14.60
CA VAL A 317 15.98 16.89 13.80
C VAL A 317 17.28 17.48 13.25
N ASN A 318 18.37 16.72 13.35
CA ASN A 318 19.63 17.00 12.66
C ASN A 318 19.72 16.12 11.39
N PRO A 319 19.57 16.68 10.19
CA PRO A 319 19.60 15.90 8.95
C PRO A 319 20.99 15.35 8.60
N GLU A 320 22.07 15.91 9.16
CA GLU A 320 23.43 15.45 8.87
C GLU A 320 23.77 14.17 9.64
N ARG A 321 23.40 14.12 10.92
CA ARG A 321 23.57 12.91 11.76
C ARG A 321 22.41 11.91 11.63
N GLY A 322 21.27 12.34 11.07
CA GLY A 322 20.08 11.50 10.94
C GLY A 322 19.39 11.18 12.27
N THR A 323 19.54 12.07 13.27
CA THR A 323 19.06 11.89 14.64
C THR A 323 18.37 13.13 15.19
N LEU A 324 17.86 13.06 16.42
CA LEU A 324 17.28 14.21 17.11
C LEU A 324 18.38 15.11 17.69
N ARG A 325 18.16 16.42 17.62
CA ARG A 325 18.93 17.41 18.39
C ARG A 325 18.59 17.30 19.88
N CYS A 326 19.49 17.76 20.72
CA CYS A 326 19.25 17.87 22.15
C CYS A 326 17.99 18.72 22.40
N ILE A 327 17.11 18.23 23.28
CA ILE A 327 15.82 18.85 23.59
C ILE A 327 15.91 19.68 24.89
N ALA A 328 17.01 19.54 25.64
CA ALA A 328 17.18 20.22 26.90
C ALA A 328 17.16 21.76 26.69
N PRO A 329 16.32 22.49 27.43
CA PRO A 329 16.40 23.95 27.48
C PRO A 329 17.70 24.33 28.19
N VAL A 330 18.57 25.06 27.50
CA VAL A 330 19.94 25.36 27.95
C VAL A 330 19.95 26.16 29.27
N MET A 331 20.83 25.77 30.20
CA MET A 331 21.16 26.52 31.42
C MET A 331 22.55 27.18 31.37
N ASP A 332 23.40 26.85 30.40
CA ASP A 332 24.77 27.35 30.27
C ASP A 332 24.89 28.60 29.37
N SER A 333 25.94 29.39 29.59
CA SER A 333 26.12 30.76 29.09
C SER A 333 26.13 30.95 27.57
N ASP A 334 26.28 29.88 26.79
CA ASP A 334 26.37 29.91 25.32
C ASP A 334 25.12 29.28 24.65
N GLY A 335 23.93 29.71 25.07
CA GLY A 335 22.74 29.86 24.21
C GLY A 335 22.00 28.61 23.67
N GLU A 336 22.66 27.60 23.08
CA GLU A 336 21.99 26.46 22.43
C GLU A 336 22.87 25.19 22.48
N CYS A 337 22.34 24.07 22.99
CA CYS A 337 23.04 22.80 22.91
C CYS A 337 23.02 22.28 21.46
N HIS A 338 24.19 22.17 20.84
CA HIS A 338 24.35 21.62 19.49
C HIS A 338 24.43 20.09 19.45
N GLY A 339 24.43 19.45 20.62
CA GLY A 339 24.48 17.99 20.76
C GLY A 339 23.28 17.29 20.13
N CYS A 340 23.48 16.01 19.81
CA CYS A 340 22.44 15.12 19.31
C CYS A 340 22.20 13.97 20.29
N ILE A 341 21.02 13.38 20.17
CA ILE A 341 20.66 12.15 20.88
C ILE A 341 21.05 10.96 19.97
N PRO A 342 21.79 9.96 20.46
CA PRO A 342 22.16 8.78 19.68
C PRO A 342 20.95 8.06 19.07
N ILE A 343 21.05 7.63 17.81
CA ILE A 343 19.93 6.97 17.10
C ILE A 343 19.44 5.72 17.83
N ASP A 344 20.34 4.98 18.47
CA ASP A 344 19.99 3.75 19.16
C ASP A 344 19.13 4.02 20.40
N MET A 345 19.37 5.13 21.10
CA MET A 345 18.50 5.58 22.19
C MET A 345 17.13 6.03 21.68
N VAL A 346 17.07 6.67 20.51
CA VAL A 346 15.79 7.02 19.85
C VAL A 346 15.03 5.75 19.47
N ARG A 347 15.71 4.73 18.93
CA ARG A 347 15.11 3.43 18.58
C ARG A 347 14.56 2.73 19.81
N LEU A 348 15.31 2.69 20.91
CA LEU A 348 14.89 2.10 22.18
C LEU A 348 13.67 2.82 22.76
N ALA A 349 13.70 4.16 22.82
CA ALA A 349 12.59 4.97 23.32
C ALA A 349 11.29 4.74 22.53
N LEU A 350 11.39 4.57 21.20
CA LEU A 350 10.23 4.26 20.36
C LEU A 350 9.80 2.80 20.47
N ALA A 351 10.72 1.85 20.66
CA ALA A 351 10.40 0.41 20.73
C ALA A 351 9.40 0.07 21.85
N GLU A 352 9.38 0.85 22.93
CA GLU A 352 8.40 0.70 24.03
C GLU A 352 6.96 1.09 23.64
N LYS A 353 6.77 1.85 22.55
CA LYS A 353 5.45 2.32 22.11
C LYS A 353 4.86 1.38 21.07
N GLU A 354 3.54 1.14 21.15
CA GLU A 354 2.79 0.31 20.20
C GLU A 354 3.02 0.72 18.73
N ASN A 355 3.03 2.02 18.44
CA ASN A 355 3.26 2.57 17.10
C ASN A 355 4.73 2.95 16.82
N GLY A 356 5.65 2.60 17.71
CA GLY A 356 7.05 3.04 17.66
C GLY A 356 7.79 2.68 16.39
N LYS A 357 7.60 1.46 15.89
CA LYS A 357 8.21 0.98 14.64
C LYS A 357 7.74 1.80 13.44
N GLN A 358 6.46 2.16 13.38
CA GLN A 358 5.91 2.98 12.30
C GLN A 358 6.47 4.40 12.35
N ILE A 359 6.52 5.00 13.54
CA ILE A 359 7.08 6.34 13.79
C ILE A 359 8.55 6.39 13.36
N LEU A 360 9.36 5.39 13.74
CA LEU A 360 10.76 5.29 13.35
C LEU A 360 10.92 5.17 11.82
N ASN A 361 10.10 4.35 11.16
CA ASN A 361 10.12 4.23 9.70
C ASN A 361 9.78 5.57 9.02
N MET A 362 8.75 6.29 9.48
CA MET A 362 8.41 7.61 8.93
C MET A 362 9.51 8.65 9.16
N LEU A 363 10.18 8.63 10.32
CA LEU A 363 11.36 9.48 10.58
C LEU A 363 12.45 9.21 9.55
N GLN A 364 12.79 7.92 9.34
CA GLN A 364 13.81 7.50 8.37
C GLN A 364 13.41 7.83 6.93
N GLU A 365 12.15 7.62 6.55
CA GLU A 365 11.63 7.95 5.21
C GLU A 365 11.74 9.46 4.92
N ARG A 366 11.40 10.30 5.90
CA ARG A 366 11.50 11.76 5.75
C ARG A 366 12.94 12.25 5.75
N LEU A 367 13.82 11.68 6.58
CA LEU A 367 15.27 11.93 6.56
C LEU A 367 15.88 11.55 5.20
N ALA A 368 15.54 10.37 4.68
CA ALA A 368 16.00 9.91 3.38
C ALA A 368 15.52 10.84 2.25
N SER A 369 14.26 11.28 2.31
CA SER A 369 13.69 12.22 1.34
C SER A 369 14.42 13.58 1.36
N ASP A 370 14.73 14.12 2.55
CA ASP A 370 15.50 15.37 2.69
C ASP A 370 16.93 15.23 2.16
N ALA A 371 17.60 14.11 2.46
CA ALA A 371 18.94 13.82 1.93
C ALA A 371 18.92 13.72 0.39
N LEU A 372 17.90 13.06 -0.18
CA LEU A 372 17.71 12.94 -1.62
C LEU A 372 17.48 14.31 -2.29
N LEU A 373 16.66 15.19 -1.70
CA LEU A 373 16.45 16.54 -2.23
C LEU A 373 17.73 17.38 -2.21
N LYS A 374 18.53 17.27 -1.13
CA LYS A 374 19.83 17.97 -0.99
C LYS A 374 20.91 17.47 -1.95
N SER A 375 20.82 16.21 -2.40
CA SER A 375 21.80 15.60 -3.30
C SER A 375 21.90 16.25 -4.69
N LYS A 376 20.93 17.11 -5.07
CA LYS A 376 20.80 17.74 -6.40
C LYS A 376 20.75 16.74 -7.57
N VAL A 377 20.53 15.46 -7.30
CA VAL A 377 20.33 14.43 -8.33
C VAL A 377 18.94 14.61 -8.94
N LYS A 378 18.82 14.42 -10.26
CA LYS A 378 17.51 14.34 -10.91
C LYS A 378 16.86 13.03 -10.50
N LEU A 379 15.78 13.11 -9.73
CA LEU A 379 15.08 11.95 -9.17
C LEU A 379 13.69 11.85 -9.78
N VAL A 380 13.25 10.62 -10.04
CA VAL A 380 11.86 10.29 -10.32
C VAL A 380 11.28 9.66 -9.05
N GLN A 381 10.26 10.29 -8.50
CA GLN A 381 9.60 9.82 -7.28
C GLN A 381 8.27 9.14 -7.61
N CYS A 382 7.95 8.09 -6.87
CA CYS A 382 6.64 7.48 -6.93
C CYS A 382 5.62 8.40 -6.24
N PRO A 383 4.44 8.67 -6.84
CA PRO A 383 3.41 9.50 -6.21
C PRO A 383 2.65 8.81 -5.06
N PHE A 384 2.87 7.50 -4.85
CA PHE A 384 2.13 6.69 -3.87
C PHE A 384 2.96 6.24 -2.67
N CYS A 385 4.29 6.37 -2.73
CA CYS A 385 5.20 5.90 -1.68
C CYS A 385 6.52 6.69 -1.75
N PRO A 386 7.34 6.70 -0.69
CA PRO A 386 8.61 7.44 -0.64
C PRO A 386 9.72 6.86 -1.54
N TYR A 387 9.41 5.85 -2.38
CA TYR A 387 10.36 5.29 -3.33
C TYR A 387 10.75 6.36 -4.37
N ALA A 388 12.05 6.54 -4.53
CA ALA A 388 12.66 7.40 -5.52
C ALA A 388 13.76 6.63 -6.26
N GLU A 389 13.85 6.82 -7.57
CA GLU A 389 14.96 6.34 -8.37
C GLU A 389 15.65 7.50 -9.06
N ALA A 390 16.96 7.37 -9.29
CA ALA A 390 17.70 8.34 -10.08
C ALA A 390 17.19 8.29 -11.53
N ASP A 391 16.91 9.46 -12.11
CA ASP A 391 16.60 9.58 -13.53
C ASP A 391 17.89 9.32 -14.31
N GLU A 392 18.14 8.04 -14.63
CA GLU A 392 19.30 7.59 -15.41
C GLU A 392 19.22 8.00 -16.90
N VAL A 393 18.35 8.93 -17.28
CA VAL A 393 18.43 9.59 -18.59
C VAL A 393 19.72 10.40 -18.64
N GLN A 394 20.82 9.69 -18.86
CA GLN A 394 22.11 10.22 -19.27
C GLN A 394 21.87 10.83 -20.64
N VAL A 395 21.59 12.12 -20.67
CA VAL A 395 21.81 12.91 -21.88
C VAL A 395 23.31 12.77 -22.12
N PRO A 396 23.78 12.01 -23.14
CA PRO A 396 25.21 11.93 -23.39
C PRO A 396 25.71 13.37 -23.50
N HIS A 397 26.70 13.74 -22.69
CA HIS A 397 27.41 14.99 -22.90
C HIS A 397 27.87 14.94 -24.36
N ILE A 398 27.34 15.82 -25.19
CA ILE A 398 27.56 15.87 -26.63
C ILE A 398 28.99 16.39 -26.87
N THR A 399 29.97 15.66 -26.37
CA THR A 399 31.40 15.99 -26.41
C THR A 399 32.09 15.22 -27.52
N LYS A 400 31.45 14.18 -28.06
CA LYS A 400 31.97 13.38 -29.18
C LYS A 400 30.91 13.20 -30.24
N TRP A 401 30.77 14.22 -31.10
CA TRP A 401 30.21 14.00 -32.43
C TRP A 401 31.12 12.99 -33.13
N ARG A 402 30.64 11.76 -33.32
CA ARG A 402 31.27 10.84 -34.28
C ARG A 402 30.87 11.31 -35.68
N PHE A 403 31.56 12.32 -36.20
CA PHE A 403 31.57 12.63 -37.62
C PHE A 403 32.15 11.43 -38.36
N LYS A 404 31.29 10.49 -38.78
CA LYS A 404 31.69 9.46 -39.74
C LYS A 404 31.92 10.16 -41.08
N ARG A 405 33.19 10.13 -41.51
CA ARG A 405 33.74 10.64 -42.79
C ARG A 405 33.79 12.15 -42.97
N ILE A 406 34.81 12.81 -42.41
CA ILE A 406 35.45 13.94 -43.12
C ILE A 406 36.97 14.01 -42.82
N PRO A 407 37.80 13.00 -43.18
CA PRO A 407 39.25 13.13 -43.05
C PRO A 407 39.87 13.99 -44.16
N GLU A 408 39.22 14.14 -45.32
CA GLU A 408 39.81 14.86 -46.46
C GLU A 408 39.58 16.39 -46.41
N LEU A 409 38.41 16.86 -45.93
CA LEU A 409 38.14 18.30 -45.83
C LEU A 409 38.88 18.96 -44.66
N THR A 410 39.13 18.23 -43.57
CA THR A 410 39.81 18.75 -42.37
C THR A 410 41.31 18.97 -42.62
N LEU A 411 41.95 18.11 -43.40
CA LEU A 411 43.33 18.31 -43.86
C LEU A 411 43.45 19.47 -44.85
N CYS A 412 42.50 19.64 -45.78
CA CYS A 412 42.48 20.77 -46.71
C CYS A 412 42.25 22.11 -46.01
N ILE A 413 41.34 22.17 -45.02
CA ILE A 413 41.09 23.38 -44.22
C ILE A 413 42.29 23.69 -43.31
N SER A 414 42.93 22.67 -42.72
CA SER A 414 44.15 22.84 -41.93
C SER A 414 45.31 23.38 -42.77
N TRP A 415 45.47 22.93 -44.01
CA TRP A 415 46.53 23.39 -44.91
C TRP A 415 46.25 24.80 -45.43
N PHE A 416 44.98 25.12 -45.72
CA PHE A 416 44.55 26.46 -46.12
C PHE A 416 44.71 27.49 -45.00
N LEU A 417 44.41 27.12 -43.75
CA LEU A 417 44.64 27.97 -42.57
C LEU A 417 46.12 28.12 -42.23
N PHE A 418 46.95 27.10 -42.46
CA PHE A 418 48.40 27.16 -42.28
C PHE A 418 49.06 28.15 -43.27
N VAL A 419 48.55 28.23 -44.51
CA VAL A 419 49.00 29.19 -45.52
C VAL A 419 48.49 30.62 -45.23
N LEU A 420 47.25 30.76 -44.74
CA LEU A 420 46.69 32.05 -44.30
C LEU A 420 47.36 32.61 -43.03
N ALA A 421 47.87 31.74 -42.16
CA ALA A 421 48.58 32.12 -40.94
C ALA A 421 49.97 32.76 -41.18
N PHE A 422 50.47 32.84 -42.41
CA PHE A 422 51.77 33.48 -42.69
C PHE A 422 51.69 34.98 -43.03
N VAL A 423 50.49 35.58 -43.15
CA VAL A 423 50.34 36.96 -43.69
C VAL A 423 49.67 37.98 -42.75
N GLY A 424 49.21 37.65 -41.55
CA GLY A 424 48.62 38.71 -40.68
C GLY A 424 47.96 38.22 -39.41
N VAL A 425 48.73 37.56 -38.54
CA VAL A 425 48.17 36.72 -37.46
C VAL A 425 47.58 37.51 -36.30
N LEU A 426 48.07 38.71 -35.98
CA LEU A 426 47.55 39.46 -34.83
C LEU A 426 46.10 39.94 -34.99
N PRO A 427 45.70 40.62 -36.10
CA PRO A 427 44.32 41.09 -36.26
C PRO A 427 43.32 39.94 -36.49
N TYR A 428 43.73 38.86 -37.16
CA TYR A 428 42.87 37.69 -37.36
C TYR A 428 42.67 36.90 -36.06
N PHE A 429 43.72 36.73 -35.25
CA PHE A 429 43.61 36.11 -33.93
C PHE A 429 42.69 36.91 -33.01
N LEU A 430 42.83 38.25 -32.99
CA LEU A 430 41.93 39.12 -32.22
C LEU A 430 40.48 39.06 -32.73
N LEU A 431 40.26 38.96 -34.04
CA LEU A 431 38.92 38.82 -34.63
C LEU A 431 38.29 37.46 -34.31
N VAL A 432 39.06 36.37 -34.37
CA VAL A 432 38.58 35.03 -34.00
C VAL A 432 38.31 34.93 -32.49
N VAL A 433 39.15 35.51 -31.64
CA VAL A 433 38.92 35.59 -30.19
C VAL A 433 37.70 36.47 -29.89
N SER A 434 37.53 37.61 -30.57
CA SER A 434 36.35 38.45 -30.43
C SER A 434 35.07 37.75 -30.89
N LEU A 435 35.10 37.04 -32.02
CA LEU A 435 33.99 36.22 -32.49
C LEU A 435 33.69 35.08 -31.52
N TYR A 436 34.71 34.41 -30.98
CA TYR A 436 34.53 33.35 -29.99
C TYR A 436 33.93 33.89 -28.69
N LEU A 437 34.36 35.05 -28.19
CA LEU A 437 33.79 35.67 -26.99
C LEU A 437 32.34 36.12 -27.21
N VAL A 438 32.01 36.63 -28.39
CA VAL A 438 30.64 37.03 -28.76
C VAL A 438 29.74 35.80 -29.00
N LEU A 439 30.25 34.74 -29.62
CA LEU A 439 29.49 33.53 -29.96
C LEU A 439 29.44 32.50 -28.83
N SER A 440 30.41 32.46 -27.92
CA SER A 440 30.46 31.55 -26.77
C SER A 440 29.17 31.53 -25.94
N PRO A 441 28.56 32.67 -25.56
CA PRO A 441 27.27 32.65 -24.86
C PRO A 441 26.15 32.04 -25.73
N TYR A 442 26.12 32.29 -27.05
CA TYR A 442 25.14 31.70 -27.96
C TYR A 442 25.36 30.18 -28.17
N ILE A 443 26.62 29.73 -28.20
CA ILE A 443 26.99 28.32 -28.30
C ILE A 443 26.62 27.57 -27.01
N HIS A 444 26.84 28.15 -25.83
CA HIS A 444 26.39 27.57 -24.56
C HIS A 444 24.86 27.50 -24.46
N ILE A 445 24.14 28.57 -24.83
CA ILE A 445 22.67 28.59 -24.85
C ILE A 445 22.12 27.52 -25.82
N SER A 446 22.65 27.43 -27.04
CA SER A 446 22.24 26.43 -28.02
C SER A 446 22.56 24.99 -27.58
N SER A 447 23.70 24.75 -26.90
CA SER A 447 24.03 23.44 -26.35
C SER A 447 23.06 23.01 -25.25
N SER A 448 22.63 23.94 -24.39
CA SER A 448 21.65 23.68 -23.34
C SER A 448 20.25 23.40 -23.92
N ALA A 449 19.86 24.14 -24.96
CA ALA A 449 18.64 23.90 -25.72
C ALA A 449 18.65 22.54 -26.43
N LEU A 450 19.79 22.16 -27.02
CA LEU A 450 19.95 20.86 -27.68
C LEU A 450 19.89 19.71 -26.68
N GLN A 451 20.50 19.87 -25.49
CA GLN A 451 20.41 18.89 -24.41
C GLN A 451 18.99 18.73 -23.88
N GLN A 452 18.24 19.82 -23.75
CA GLN A 452 16.82 19.79 -23.37
C GLN A 452 15.98 19.09 -24.45
N SER A 453 16.21 19.40 -25.72
CA SER A 453 15.56 18.73 -26.87
C SER A 453 15.87 17.23 -26.88
N LEU A 454 17.14 16.83 -26.73
CA LEU A 454 17.54 15.43 -26.65
C LEU A 454 16.85 14.71 -25.48
N GLY A 455 16.77 15.35 -24.31
CA GLY A 455 16.05 14.83 -23.15
C GLY A 455 14.55 14.63 -23.42
N ARG A 456 13.90 15.54 -24.16
CA ARG A 456 12.49 15.38 -24.56
C ARG A 456 12.29 14.20 -25.52
N VAL A 457 13.17 14.06 -26.52
CA VAL A 457 13.11 12.96 -27.50
C VAL A 457 13.36 11.61 -26.84
N ILE A 458 14.36 11.52 -25.94
CA ILE A 458 14.67 10.30 -25.21
C ILE A 458 13.50 9.89 -24.32
N ARG A 459 12.93 10.83 -23.55
CA ARG A 459 11.75 10.57 -22.70
C ARG A 459 10.53 10.14 -23.52
N LYS A 460 10.35 10.69 -24.72
CA LYS A 460 9.28 10.27 -25.65
C LYS A 460 9.44 8.80 -26.08
N ARG A 461 10.67 8.27 -26.18
CA ARG A 461 10.94 6.85 -26.52
C ARG A 461 10.77 5.89 -25.34
N TYR A 462 11.17 6.28 -24.12
CA TYR A 462 11.00 5.43 -22.92
C TYR A 462 9.56 5.34 -22.42
N GLY A 463 8.66 6.20 -22.91
CA GLY A 463 7.27 6.25 -22.48
C GLY A 463 7.09 7.02 -21.18
N LEU A 464 5.82 7.27 -20.81
CA LEU A 464 5.45 8.02 -19.61
C LEU A 464 5.09 7.11 -18.42
N CYS A 465 5.21 5.79 -18.59
CA CYS A 465 4.87 4.82 -17.56
C CYS A 465 6.05 4.59 -16.64
N PHE A 466 5.82 4.76 -15.34
CA PHE A 466 6.77 4.53 -14.26
C PHE A 466 6.31 3.34 -13.43
N THR A 467 7.20 2.38 -13.22
CA THR A 467 6.95 1.20 -12.39
C THR A 467 7.69 1.33 -11.08
N CYS A 468 6.97 1.49 -9.98
CA CYS A 468 7.58 1.52 -8.66
C CYS A 468 8.21 0.14 -8.34
N ARG A 469 9.51 0.11 -7.99
CA ARG A 469 10.22 -1.14 -7.62
C ARG A 469 10.17 -1.47 -6.13
N SER A 470 9.50 -0.64 -5.32
CA SER A 470 9.29 -0.95 -3.90
C SER A 470 8.42 -2.20 -3.76
N PRO A 471 8.81 -3.17 -2.90
CA PRO A 471 8.06 -4.42 -2.71
C PRO A 471 6.66 -4.22 -2.12
N SER A 472 6.42 -3.09 -1.44
CA SER A 472 5.12 -2.77 -0.84
C SER A 472 4.16 -2.07 -1.80
N CYS A 473 4.67 -1.29 -2.77
CA CYS A 473 3.82 -0.49 -3.66
C CYS A 473 3.59 -1.17 -5.00
N SER A 474 4.66 -1.48 -5.75
CA SER A 474 4.62 -2.09 -7.10
C SER A 474 3.57 -1.49 -8.07
N LYS A 475 3.19 -0.22 -7.91
CA LYS A 475 2.15 0.45 -8.70
C LYS A 475 2.78 1.07 -9.95
N LEU A 476 2.01 1.03 -11.04
CA LEU A 476 2.31 1.76 -12.27
C LEU A 476 1.73 3.17 -12.15
N SER A 477 2.53 4.18 -12.46
CA SER A 477 2.13 5.59 -12.41
C SER A 477 2.60 6.35 -13.63
N CYS A 478 1.92 7.42 -14.00
CA CYS A 478 2.34 8.29 -15.09
C CYS A 478 3.37 9.31 -14.60
N MET A 479 4.53 9.42 -15.24
CA MET A 479 5.57 10.41 -14.91
C MET A 479 5.12 11.87 -15.11
N ARG A 480 4.04 12.08 -15.88
CA ARG A 480 3.55 13.42 -16.24
C ARG A 480 2.40 13.89 -15.38
N CYS A 481 1.37 13.07 -15.20
CA CYS A 481 0.21 13.43 -14.38
C CYS A 481 0.24 12.80 -12.98
N GLN A 482 1.25 12.00 -12.66
CA GLN A 482 1.45 11.35 -11.35
C GLN A 482 0.25 10.51 -10.87
N SER A 483 -0.66 10.16 -11.78
CA SER A 483 -1.81 9.30 -11.50
C SER A 483 -1.48 7.84 -11.76
N VAL A 484 -2.34 6.94 -11.25
CA VAL A 484 -2.24 5.50 -11.54
C VAL A 484 -2.33 5.27 -13.04
N TRP A 485 -1.42 4.47 -13.58
CA TRP A 485 -1.45 4.07 -14.98
C TRP A 485 -2.50 2.99 -15.20
N LYS A 486 -3.38 3.20 -16.18
CA LYS A 486 -4.39 2.24 -16.63
C LYS A 486 -4.36 2.26 -18.15
N ASP A 487 -4.08 1.14 -18.80
CA ASP A 487 -4.05 1.06 -20.25
C ASP A 487 -5.48 0.98 -20.85
N PRO A 488 -5.83 1.79 -21.86
CA PRO A 488 -5.06 2.89 -22.45
C PRO A 488 -5.06 4.15 -21.55
N HIS A 489 -3.88 4.70 -21.25
CA HIS A 489 -3.75 5.83 -20.33
C HIS A 489 -3.89 7.18 -21.06
N ALA A 490 -4.84 8.00 -20.58
CA ALA A 490 -4.94 9.42 -20.95
C ALA A 490 -4.48 10.29 -19.76
N CYS A 491 -3.54 11.19 -20.02
CA CYS A 491 -3.05 12.10 -18.98
C CYS A 491 -4.15 13.09 -18.56
N PHE A 492 -4.18 13.40 -17.26
CA PHE A 492 -5.05 14.44 -16.66
C PHE A 492 -6.56 14.22 -16.81
N THR A 493 -7.02 12.98 -17.01
CA THR A 493 -8.46 12.68 -17.19
C THR A 493 -9.35 13.24 -16.07
N SER A 494 -8.92 13.15 -14.80
CA SER A 494 -9.70 13.69 -13.67
C SER A 494 -9.85 15.21 -13.73
N GLN A 495 -8.78 15.92 -14.06
CA GLN A 495 -8.77 17.38 -14.15
C GLN A 495 -9.50 17.86 -15.40
N LEU A 496 -9.38 17.15 -16.52
CA LEU A 496 -10.14 17.42 -17.74
C LEU A 496 -11.65 17.24 -17.50
N ASN A 497 -12.05 16.17 -16.80
CA ASN A 497 -13.44 15.96 -16.45
C ASN A 497 -13.96 17.02 -15.46
N SER A 498 -13.12 17.46 -14.50
CA SER A 498 -13.48 18.58 -13.59
C SER A 498 -13.71 19.87 -14.37
N LEU A 499 -12.77 20.24 -15.24
CA LEU A 499 -12.88 21.42 -16.11
C LEU A 499 -14.13 21.33 -16.99
N GLN A 500 -14.37 20.18 -17.63
CA GLN A 500 -15.54 19.98 -18.47
C GLN A 500 -16.84 20.13 -17.66
N GLY A 501 -16.93 19.51 -16.49
CA GLY A 501 -18.09 19.64 -15.60
C GLY A 501 -18.32 21.07 -15.12
N ALA A 502 -17.26 21.81 -14.79
CA ALA A 502 -17.35 23.22 -14.41
C ALA A 502 -17.85 24.09 -15.58
N LEU A 503 -17.34 23.87 -16.78
CA LEU A 503 -17.78 24.59 -17.99
C LEU A 503 -19.24 24.26 -18.34
N GLU A 504 -19.60 22.98 -18.39
CA GLU A 504 -20.98 22.53 -18.68
C GLU A 504 -21.98 23.03 -17.63
N GLY A 505 -21.60 22.98 -16.35
CA GLY A 505 -22.37 23.53 -15.24
C GLY A 505 -22.60 25.03 -15.37
N ALA A 506 -21.55 25.80 -15.69
CA ALA A 506 -21.64 27.25 -15.87
C ALA A 506 -22.49 27.65 -17.10
N MET A 507 -22.32 26.97 -18.23
CA MET A 507 -23.16 27.17 -19.42
C MET A 507 -24.64 26.90 -19.09
N THR A 508 -24.89 25.81 -18.38
CA THR A 508 -26.23 25.40 -17.97
C THR A 508 -26.88 26.39 -17.01
N ALA A 509 -26.13 26.92 -16.04
CA ALA A 509 -26.59 27.92 -15.07
C ALA A 509 -26.76 29.34 -15.68
N ALA A 510 -26.14 29.60 -16.82
CA ALA A 510 -26.30 30.86 -17.55
C ALA A 510 -27.68 30.95 -18.21
N VAL A 511 -28.13 29.85 -18.81
CA VAL A 511 -29.43 29.74 -19.51
C VAL A 511 -30.57 29.47 -18.52
N LYS A 512 -30.38 28.57 -17.56
CA LYS A 512 -31.41 28.22 -16.58
C LYS A 512 -31.58 29.33 -15.55
N ARG A 513 -32.84 29.63 -15.21
CA ARG A 513 -33.20 30.45 -14.06
C ARG A 513 -33.74 29.55 -12.97
N THR A 514 -33.25 29.71 -11.75
CA THR A 514 -33.59 28.87 -10.60
C THR A 514 -34.35 29.69 -9.57
N CYS A 515 -35.50 29.20 -9.12
CA CYS A 515 -36.27 29.86 -8.07
C CYS A 515 -35.56 29.75 -6.72
N PRO A 516 -35.25 30.84 -6.00
CA PRO A 516 -34.58 30.78 -4.70
C PRO A 516 -35.47 30.19 -3.60
N LYS A 517 -36.79 30.17 -3.78
CA LYS A 517 -37.75 29.65 -2.77
C LYS A 517 -37.93 28.13 -2.83
N CYS A 518 -37.96 27.54 -4.03
CA CYS A 518 -38.23 26.11 -4.22
C CYS A 518 -37.19 25.36 -5.06
N ASN A 519 -36.14 26.05 -5.52
CA ASN A 519 -35.03 25.51 -6.33
C ASN A 519 -35.42 24.85 -7.65
N VAL A 520 -36.65 25.06 -8.13
CA VAL A 520 -37.08 24.62 -9.46
C VAL A 520 -36.40 25.49 -10.52
N SER A 521 -35.75 24.85 -11.48
CA SER A 521 -35.05 25.50 -12.60
C SER A 521 -35.88 25.43 -13.88
N PHE A 522 -35.93 26.52 -14.63
CA PHE A 522 -36.71 26.63 -15.85
C PHE A 522 -36.01 27.53 -16.88
N VAL A 523 -36.35 27.35 -18.16
CA VAL A 523 -35.82 28.09 -19.30
C VAL A 523 -36.97 28.73 -20.04
N LYS A 524 -36.79 29.97 -20.49
CA LYS A 524 -37.82 30.72 -21.22
C LYS A 524 -37.67 30.43 -22.72
N SER A 525 -38.69 29.84 -23.34
CA SER A 525 -38.69 29.59 -24.79
C SER A 525 -39.19 30.80 -25.60
N THR A 526 -40.26 31.47 -25.15
CA THR A 526 -40.82 32.70 -25.75
C THR A 526 -41.61 33.51 -24.71
N GLY A 527 -41.92 34.79 -24.97
CA GLY A 527 -42.88 35.58 -24.17
C GLY A 527 -42.27 36.70 -23.32
N CYS A 528 -42.87 36.97 -22.15
CA CYS A 528 -42.55 38.09 -21.26
C CYS A 528 -41.42 37.75 -20.27
N ASN A 529 -40.56 38.73 -19.91
CA ASN A 529 -39.45 38.56 -18.95
C ASN A 529 -39.89 38.52 -17.47
N LYS A 530 -41.18 38.70 -17.18
CA LYS A 530 -41.76 38.47 -15.85
C LYS A 530 -42.04 36.98 -15.69
N LEU A 531 -41.33 36.32 -14.78
CA LEU A 531 -41.50 34.90 -14.49
C LEU A 531 -42.25 34.71 -13.18
N ILE A 532 -43.19 33.76 -13.15
CA ILE A 532 -43.90 33.34 -11.95
C ILE A 532 -43.65 31.86 -11.76
N CYS A 533 -43.01 31.50 -10.65
CA CYS A 533 -42.77 30.11 -10.30
C CYS A 533 -44.07 29.46 -9.77
N VAL A 534 -44.16 28.14 -9.88
CA VAL A 534 -45.29 27.34 -9.35
C VAL A 534 -45.52 27.56 -7.85
N CYS A 535 -44.47 27.91 -7.09
CA CYS A 535 -44.57 28.25 -5.66
C CYS A 535 -45.06 29.69 -5.37
N GLY A 536 -45.40 30.46 -6.40
CA GLY A 536 -45.86 31.85 -6.31
C GLY A 536 -44.75 32.91 -6.30
N TYR A 537 -43.47 32.52 -6.30
CA TYR A 537 -42.35 33.47 -6.34
C TYR A 537 -42.19 34.10 -7.74
N THR A 538 -42.07 35.42 -7.81
CA THR A 538 -41.98 36.15 -9.08
C THR A 538 -40.64 36.85 -9.24
N MET A 539 -39.97 36.64 -10.37
CA MET A 539 -38.66 37.20 -10.65
C MET A 539 -38.56 37.74 -12.08
N CYS A 540 -37.59 38.61 -12.31
CA CYS A 540 -37.24 39.07 -13.65
C CYS A 540 -36.22 38.10 -14.30
N TYR A 541 -36.46 37.71 -15.55
CA TYR A 541 -35.56 36.83 -16.31
C TYR A 541 -34.17 37.43 -16.51
N LEU A 542 -34.08 38.73 -16.77
CA LEU A 542 -32.81 39.42 -17.07
C LEU A 542 -31.95 39.59 -15.80
N CYS A 543 -32.46 40.32 -14.80
CA CYS A 543 -31.67 40.68 -13.61
C CYS A 543 -31.72 39.64 -12.47
N ARG A 544 -32.57 38.60 -12.55
CA ARG A 544 -32.75 37.55 -11.53
C ARG A 544 -33.31 38.04 -10.17
N ASN A 545 -33.67 39.31 -10.05
CA ASN A 545 -34.21 39.89 -8.81
C ASN A 545 -35.70 39.55 -8.62
N GLU A 546 -36.12 39.58 -7.36
CA GLU A 546 -37.53 39.47 -6.97
C GLU A 546 -38.33 40.69 -7.43
N ILE A 547 -39.47 40.47 -8.08
CA ILE A 547 -40.34 41.53 -8.60
C ILE A 547 -41.80 41.35 -8.13
N GLY A 548 -42.02 40.70 -6.97
CA GLY A 548 -43.36 40.42 -6.45
C GLY A 548 -44.15 41.66 -6.08
N THR A 549 -43.47 42.65 -5.50
CA THR A 549 -44.05 43.93 -5.08
C THR A 549 -44.18 44.91 -6.24
N GLU A 550 -43.16 44.99 -7.11
CA GLU A 550 -43.11 45.93 -8.24
C GLU A 550 -43.90 45.45 -9.46
N GLY A 551 -44.00 44.13 -9.64
CA GLY A 551 -44.68 43.50 -10.77
C GLY A 551 -44.18 44.01 -12.12
N TYR A 552 -45.05 44.70 -12.85
CA TYR A 552 -44.70 45.30 -14.15
C TYR A 552 -43.99 46.66 -14.04
N GLY A 553 -43.97 47.28 -12.84
CA GLY A 553 -43.27 48.54 -12.58
C GLY A 553 -41.75 48.45 -12.60
N HIS A 554 -41.21 47.23 -12.51
CA HIS A 554 -39.80 46.89 -12.69
C HIS A 554 -39.31 47.10 -14.13
N PHE A 555 -40.23 47.04 -15.10
CA PHE A 555 -39.89 47.12 -16.52
C PHE A 555 -40.03 48.55 -17.05
N CYS A 556 -39.18 48.90 -18.01
CA CYS A 556 -39.21 50.19 -18.68
C CYS A 556 -40.50 50.36 -19.49
N GLN A 557 -41.14 51.54 -19.37
CA GLN A 557 -42.36 51.89 -20.09
C GLN A 557 -42.12 52.91 -21.22
N HIS A 558 -40.88 53.38 -21.41
CA HIS A 558 -40.53 54.29 -22.50
C HIS A 558 -40.71 53.59 -23.86
N PHE A 559 -41.45 54.24 -24.76
CA PHE A 559 -41.67 53.76 -26.11
C PHE A 559 -40.39 53.92 -26.95
N ARG A 560 -40.02 52.89 -27.71
CA ARG A 560 -38.82 52.89 -28.56
C ARG A 560 -39.19 52.56 -30.00
N ALA A 561 -39.01 53.52 -30.90
CA ALA A 561 -39.36 53.34 -32.32
C ALA A 561 -38.42 52.39 -33.08
N ALA A 562 -37.15 52.29 -32.69
CA ALA A 562 -36.12 51.52 -33.40
C ALA A 562 -35.73 50.18 -32.73
N GLY A 563 -36.31 49.86 -31.56
CA GLY A 563 -35.80 48.78 -30.70
C GLY A 563 -34.39 49.08 -30.15
N GLY A 564 -33.94 48.34 -29.13
CA GLY A 564 -32.65 48.58 -28.46
C GLY A 564 -32.82 48.96 -26.98
N GLN A 565 -31.72 49.28 -26.27
CA GLN A 565 -31.70 49.58 -24.82
C GLN A 565 -32.23 50.99 -24.50
N CYS A 566 -32.82 51.18 -23.31
CA CYS A 566 -33.20 52.52 -22.86
C CYS A 566 -31.94 53.31 -22.52
N THR A 567 -31.88 54.55 -22.96
CA THR A 567 -30.90 55.54 -22.48
C THR A 567 -31.46 56.44 -21.38
N GLU A 568 -32.77 56.42 -21.17
CA GLU A 568 -33.51 57.31 -20.24
C GLU A 568 -33.73 56.71 -18.85
N CYS A 569 -33.58 55.39 -18.68
CA CYS A 569 -33.71 54.73 -17.38
C CYS A 569 -32.94 53.40 -17.31
N GLU A 570 -32.69 52.93 -16.09
CA GLU A 570 -31.99 51.68 -15.80
C GLU A 570 -32.93 50.47 -15.61
N LYS A 571 -34.22 50.61 -15.97
CA LYS A 571 -35.23 49.54 -15.80
C LYS A 571 -35.09 48.44 -16.85
N CYS A 572 -35.48 47.22 -16.50
CA CYS A 572 -35.38 46.05 -17.38
C CYS A 572 -36.38 46.12 -18.55
N ASP A 573 -36.05 45.47 -19.67
CA ASP A 573 -36.94 45.39 -20.83
C ASP A 573 -37.87 44.19 -20.76
N LEU A 574 -39.17 44.39 -20.99
CA LEU A 574 -40.19 43.35 -20.83
C LEU A 574 -40.11 42.25 -21.91
N TYR A 575 -39.82 42.64 -23.14
CA TYR A 575 -39.86 41.76 -24.33
C TYR A 575 -38.50 41.55 -24.99
N ARG A 576 -37.41 42.00 -24.37
CA ARG A 576 -36.08 41.78 -24.91
C ARG A 576 -35.69 40.30 -24.82
N ALA A 577 -35.29 39.73 -25.95
CA ALA A 577 -34.57 38.48 -26.01
C ALA A 577 -33.08 38.76 -25.78
N GLU A 578 -32.46 38.03 -24.87
CA GLU A 578 -31.02 38.05 -24.67
C GLU A 578 -30.41 37.01 -25.62
N ASP A 579 -29.29 37.34 -26.28
CA ASP A 579 -28.60 36.40 -27.16
C ASP A 579 -27.97 35.27 -26.32
N GLU A 580 -28.65 34.13 -26.25
CA GLU A 580 -28.25 33.00 -25.40
C GLU A 580 -26.81 32.54 -25.70
N ASP A 581 -26.42 32.52 -26.98
CA ASP A 581 -25.07 32.14 -27.42
C ASP A 581 -23.98 33.05 -26.83
N VAL A 582 -24.24 34.35 -26.75
CA VAL A 582 -23.28 35.33 -26.21
C VAL A 582 -23.16 35.17 -24.70
N VAL A 583 -24.28 34.91 -24.02
CA VAL A 583 -24.30 34.70 -22.56
C VAL A 583 -23.60 33.40 -22.19
N VAL A 584 -23.88 32.31 -22.91
CA VAL A 584 -23.23 31.00 -22.74
C VAL A 584 -21.72 31.11 -22.99
N LYS A 585 -21.31 31.82 -24.05
CA LYS A 585 -19.89 32.04 -24.34
C LYS A 585 -19.18 32.81 -23.23
N ARG A 586 -19.77 33.92 -22.74
CA ARG A 586 -19.20 34.69 -21.62
C ARG A 586 -19.14 33.89 -20.33
N ALA A 587 -20.16 33.07 -20.05
CA ALA A 587 -20.19 32.19 -18.89
C ALA A 587 -19.10 31.11 -18.97
N LYS A 588 -18.90 30.53 -20.16
CA LYS A 588 -17.80 29.59 -20.43
C LYS A 588 -16.43 30.22 -20.17
N GLU A 589 -16.17 31.39 -20.74
CA GLU A 589 -14.89 32.09 -20.60
C GLU A 589 -14.58 32.44 -19.14
N ARG A 590 -15.60 32.89 -18.39
CA ARG A 590 -15.47 33.20 -16.96
C ARG A 590 -15.18 31.94 -16.14
N ALA A 591 -15.94 30.87 -16.35
CA ALA A 591 -15.76 29.61 -15.66
C ALA A 591 -14.40 28.97 -15.96
N GLU A 592 -13.92 29.07 -17.20
CA GLU A 592 -12.57 28.62 -17.56
C GLU A 592 -11.52 29.38 -16.75
N LYS A 593 -11.62 30.72 -16.68
CA LYS A 593 -10.69 31.56 -15.94
C LYS A 593 -10.69 31.24 -14.44
N GLU A 594 -11.86 31.18 -13.82
CA GLU A 594 -12.00 30.86 -12.39
C GLU A 594 -11.47 29.46 -12.05
N TRP A 595 -11.70 28.49 -12.93
CA TRP A 595 -11.18 27.13 -12.76
C TRP A 595 -9.64 27.11 -12.77
N TRP A 596 -9.02 27.83 -13.72
CA TRP A 596 -7.55 27.92 -13.79
C TRP A 596 -6.94 28.66 -12.59
N GLU A 597 -7.61 29.69 -12.07
CA GLU A 597 -7.14 30.44 -10.89
C GLU A 597 -7.24 29.62 -9.60
N ASN A 598 -8.23 28.73 -9.48
CA ASN A 598 -8.48 27.95 -8.27
C ASN A 598 -7.84 26.55 -8.33
N GLU A 599 -8.31 25.72 -9.26
CA GLU A 599 -7.97 24.28 -9.38
C GLU A 599 -6.76 24.04 -10.29
N GLY A 600 -6.50 24.94 -11.25
CA GLY A 600 -5.39 24.83 -12.20
C GLY A 600 -4.01 25.26 -11.67
N ARG A 601 -3.89 25.67 -10.40
CA ARG A 601 -2.62 26.13 -9.81
C ARG A 601 -1.57 25.00 -9.86
N GLY A 602 -0.46 25.27 -10.57
CA GLY A 602 0.66 24.34 -10.73
C GLY A 602 0.62 23.48 -11.99
N ILE A 603 -0.41 23.63 -12.84
CA ILE A 603 -0.53 22.90 -14.11
C ILE A 603 -0.35 23.88 -15.27
N GLU A 604 0.62 23.61 -16.15
CA GLU A 604 0.82 24.44 -17.33
C GLU A 604 -0.34 24.24 -18.33
N LYS A 605 -1.08 25.31 -18.64
CA LYS A 605 -2.21 25.30 -19.59
C LYS A 605 -1.85 24.69 -20.95
N SER A 606 -0.60 24.88 -21.38
CA SER A 606 -0.03 24.34 -22.63
C SER A 606 -0.01 22.80 -22.66
N PHE A 607 0.15 22.12 -21.51
CA PHE A 607 0.24 20.67 -21.42
C PHE A 607 -1.12 19.98 -21.42
N VAL A 608 -2.15 20.59 -20.81
CA VAL A 608 -3.52 20.06 -20.74
C VAL A 608 -4.23 20.20 -22.08
N VAL A 609 -4.04 21.32 -22.76
CA VAL A 609 -4.58 21.56 -24.11
C VAL A 609 -3.96 20.60 -25.15
N LYS A 610 -2.67 20.25 -25.01
CA LYS A 610 -2.02 19.24 -25.87
C LYS A 610 -2.54 17.82 -25.67
N SER A 611 -3.09 17.48 -24.50
CA SER A 611 -3.66 16.16 -24.22
C SER A 611 -5.11 15.97 -24.70
N GLN A 612 -5.79 17.05 -25.13
CA GLN A 612 -7.17 17.00 -25.60
C GLN A 612 -7.23 17.05 -27.13
N PRO A 613 -7.66 15.98 -27.83
CA PRO A 613 -7.75 15.98 -29.29
C PRO A 613 -8.84 16.92 -29.84
N LEU A 614 -9.86 17.26 -29.03
CA LEU A 614 -11.01 18.09 -29.43
C LEU A 614 -10.73 19.61 -29.46
N LEU A 615 -9.64 20.09 -28.87
CA LEU A 615 -9.22 21.50 -28.89
C LEU A 615 -8.20 21.80 -30.01
N ARG A 616 -8.00 20.84 -30.93
CA ARG A 616 -6.97 20.91 -31.98
C ARG A 616 -7.40 21.75 -33.20
N GLU A 617 -8.68 22.08 -33.32
CA GLU A 617 -9.20 22.92 -34.40
C GLU A 617 -8.94 24.40 -34.08
N GLY A 618 -7.77 24.90 -34.49
CA GLY A 618 -7.53 26.35 -34.54
C GLY A 618 -6.12 26.83 -34.22
N ILE A 619 -5.21 25.97 -33.75
CA ILE A 619 -3.82 26.37 -33.53
C ILE A 619 -3.01 25.98 -34.77
N PHE A 620 -2.84 26.95 -35.67
CA PHE A 620 -1.75 26.96 -36.65
C PHE A 620 -0.49 26.41 -35.96
N LYS A 621 0.10 25.32 -36.50
CA LYS A 621 1.43 24.87 -36.10
C LYS A 621 2.40 26.02 -36.39
N ARG A 622 2.59 26.92 -35.42
CA ARG A 622 3.84 27.67 -35.32
C ARG A 622 4.89 26.60 -35.06
N CYS A 623 5.62 26.23 -36.11
CA CYS A 623 6.85 25.48 -35.96
C CYS A 623 7.77 26.32 -35.08
N THR A 624 7.71 26.09 -33.77
CA THR A 624 8.70 26.65 -32.86
C THR A 624 10.04 26.04 -33.24
N TRP A 625 11.11 26.84 -33.17
CA TRP A 625 12.48 26.37 -33.45
C TRP A 625 12.82 25.08 -32.68
N GLU A 626 12.26 24.94 -31.48
CA GLU A 626 12.29 23.73 -30.64
C GLU A 626 11.72 22.47 -31.32
N ALA A 627 10.59 22.57 -32.02
CA ALA A 627 9.98 21.44 -32.71
C ALA A 627 10.80 21.03 -33.94
N MET A 628 11.46 21.99 -34.58
CA MET A 628 12.38 21.73 -35.67
C MET A 628 13.64 21.01 -35.17
N LEU A 629 14.19 21.44 -34.03
CA LEU A 629 15.31 20.76 -33.37
C LEU A 629 14.93 19.35 -32.91
N ASP A 630 13.77 19.16 -32.28
CA ASP A 630 13.31 17.83 -31.85
C ASP A 630 13.21 16.87 -33.05
N SER A 631 12.70 17.34 -34.20
CA SER A 631 12.63 16.54 -35.44
C SER A 631 13.99 16.22 -36.03
N VAL A 632 14.97 17.12 -35.91
CA VAL A 632 16.35 16.89 -36.33
C VAL A 632 17.01 15.88 -35.38
N MET A 633 16.83 16.01 -34.06
CA MET A 633 17.41 15.06 -33.10
C MET A 633 16.77 13.67 -33.19
N GLU A 634 15.48 13.55 -33.52
CA GLU A 634 14.81 12.27 -33.75
C GLU A 634 15.47 11.44 -34.85
N THR A 635 16.05 12.06 -35.89
CA THR A 635 16.76 11.37 -36.97
C THR A 635 18.21 11.02 -36.60
N PHE A 636 18.86 11.78 -35.71
CA PHE A 636 20.25 11.55 -35.29
C PHE A 636 20.41 10.56 -34.13
N VAL A 637 19.42 10.39 -33.26
CA VAL A 637 19.46 9.50 -32.08
C VAL A 637 19.02 8.06 -32.45
N ALA A 638 19.05 7.69 -33.73
CA ALA A 638 18.68 6.33 -34.20
C ALA A 638 19.62 5.24 -33.67
#